data_AF-A0A1V2YG68-F1
#
_entry.id   AF-A0A1V2YG68-F1
#
_cell.length_a   1.000
_cell.length_b   1.000
_cell.length_c   1.000
_cell.angle_alpha   90.00
_cell.angle_beta   90.00
_cell.angle_gamma   90.00
#
_symmetry.space_group_name_H-M   'P 1'
#
loop_
_entity.id
_entity.type
_entity.pdbx_description
1 polymer ?
#
loop_
_entity_poly.entity_id
_entity_poly.type
_entity_poly.pdbx_seq_one_letter_code
_entity_poly.pdbx_strand_id
1 'polypeptide(L)'
;MSDITFGIKMNPEMKAELLELIKSHEVTSKEFIAMLLESYKLEKSREISHFDYTDIDELQRLLKRIQKLYLNLHDKAEVILVEHKNLYQTNISAKTTTIEEKNNLIKNLEFQLLAKEEIIAEQNGKIIEINKNIEKLEQRCTKYNDITAETTIQLKKERLLSSKLEEEIINLQKNITQTEHLTIELEQCKLANQGLISKQEEQSSDMWFLRRENEKLKDQLTSLQIQHKTELTNLTQQYELQTKNTILEQKLEFNSRLELIKEEHTIIIEALNKKLDN
;
A
#
# COMPACT_ATOMS: atom_id res chain seq x y z
N MET A 1 -7.40 -169.99 21.99
CA MET A 1 -6.36 -168.99 22.33
C MET A 1 -5.56 -169.57 23.48
N SER A 2 -4.39 -170.14 23.20
CA SER A 2 -3.45 -170.55 24.23
C SER A 2 -2.71 -169.31 24.70
N ASP A 3 -2.83 -168.94 25.97
CA ASP A 3 -1.93 -167.95 26.57
C ASP A 3 -0.50 -168.51 26.52
N ILE A 4 0.28 -168.01 25.57
CA ILE A 4 1.71 -168.30 25.47
C ILE A 4 2.39 -167.34 26.43
N THR A 5 2.60 -167.78 27.67
CA THR A 5 3.46 -167.09 28.64
C THR A 5 4.92 -167.22 28.21
N PHE A 6 5.49 -166.14 27.67
CA PHE A 6 6.93 -166.02 27.47
C PHE A 6 7.61 -165.65 28.80
N GLY A 7 8.19 -166.65 29.47
CA GLY A 7 9.03 -166.41 30.65
C GLY A 7 10.40 -165.89 30.26
N ILE A 8 10.63 -164.58 30.40
CA ILE A 8 11.95 -163.99 30.20
C ILE A 8 12.76 -164.19 31.49
N LYS A 9 13.92 -164.84 31.41
CA LYS A 9 14.88 -164.89 32.53
C LYS A 9 15.49 -163.50 32.69
N MET A 10 15.01 -162.75 33.67
CA MET A 10 15.65 -161.50 34.08
C MET A 10 16.78 -161.80 35.07
N ASN A 11 17.94 -161.19 34.84
CA ASN A 11 19.03 -161.22 35.80
C ASN A 11 18.59 -160.54 37.11
N PRO A 12 19.09 -160.99 38.27
CA PRO A 12 18.60 -160.56 39.58
C PRO A 12 18.73 -159.06 39.82
N GLU A 13 19.77 -158.41 39.28
CA GLU A 13 19.94 -156.94 39.36
C GLU A 13 18.85 -156.19 38.61
N MET A 14 18.57 -156.53 37.35
CA MET A 14 17.49 -155.90 36.58
C MET A 14 16.12 -156.14 37.21
N LYS A 15 15.90 -157.32 37.80
CA LYS A 15 14.66 -157.60 38.52
C LYS A 15 14.53 -156.73 39.78
N ALA A 16 15.64 -156.48 40.48
CA ALA A 16 15.66 -155.60 41.64
C ALA A 16 15.37 -154.14 41.24
N GLU A 17 16.06 -153.61 40.22
CA GLU A 17 15.82 -152.25 39.71
C GLU A 17 14.39 -152.05 39.20
N LEU A 18 13.86 -153.03 38.45
CA LEU A 18 12.51 -152.94 37.91
C LEU A 18 11.46 -153.01 39.03
N LEU A 19 11.68 -153.83 40.06
CA LEU A 19 10.81 -153.86 41.24
C LEU A 19 10.91 -152.59 42.08
N GLU A 20 12.10 -151.98 42.16
CA GLU A 20 12.31 -150.71 42.86
C GLU A 20 11.63 -149.55 42.12
N LEU A 21 11.71 -149.52 40.79
CA LEU A 21 11.01 -148.55 39.93
C LEU A 21 9.49 -148.71 39.96
N ILE A 22 8.99 -149.95 39.92
CA ILE A 22 7.55 -150.25 40.09
C ILE A 22 7.07 -149.74 41.46
N LYS A 23 7.84 -150.02 42.52
CA LYS A 23 7.49 -149.56 43.88
C LYS A 23 7.54 -148.04 44.00
N SER A 24 8.53 -147.36 43.41
CA SER A 24 8.66 -145.90 43.53
C SER A 24 7.56 -145.13 42.80
N HIS A 25 6.95 -145.74 41.78
CA HIS A 25 5.86 -145.13 41.01
C HIS A 25 4.47 -145.62 41.43
N GLU A 26 4.37 -146.50 42.44
CA GLU A 26 3.11 -147.08 42.96
C GLU A 26 2.18 -147.73 41.91
N VAL A 27 2.71 -148.14 40.76
CA VAL A 27 1.94 -148.76 39.67
C VAL A 27 2.05 -150.28 39.73
N THR A 28 1.04 -151.00 39.22
CA THR A 28 1.16 -152.45 39.07
C THR A 28 2.16 -152.80 37.96
N SER A 29 2.80 -153.97 38.03
CA SER A 29 3.81 -154.38 37.05
C SER A 29 3.29 -154.39 35.61
N LYS A 30 1.98 -154.64 35.41
CA LYS A 30 1.35 -154.61 34.09
C LYS A 30 1.19 -153.17 33.57
N GLU A 31 0.81 -152.25 34.44
CA GLU A 31 0.71 -150.82 34.11
C GLU A 31 2.08 -150.24 33.83
N PHE A 32 3.10 -150.59 34.62
CA PHE A 32 4.47 -150.14 34.39
C PHE A 32 5.01 -150.61 33.03
N ILE A 33 4.81 -151.87 32.66
CA ILE A 33 5.21 -152.39 31.34
C ILE A 33 4.41 -151.74 30.21
N ALA A 34 3.11 -151.48 30.40
CA ALA A 34 2.30 -150.73 29.44
C ALA A 34 2.84 -149.30 29.26
N MET A 35 3.21 -148.63 30.35
CA MET A 35 3.80 -147.30 30.37
C MET A 35 5.16 -147.28 29.66
N LEU A 36 5.99 -148.31 29.86
CA LEU A 36 7.27 -148.48 29.17
C LEU A 36 7.09 -148.68 27.65
N LEU A 37 6.11 -149.48 27.25
CA LEU A 37 5.75 -149.69 25.84
C LEU A 37 5.18 -148.41 25.20
N GLU A 38 4.37 -147.66 25.94
CA GLU A 38 3.81 -146.39 25.49
C GLU A 38 4.88 -145.31 25.36
N SER A 39 5.80 -145.25 26.33
CA SER A 39 6.98 -144.38 26.28
C SER A 39 7.87 -144.73 25.08
N TYR A 40 8.12 -146.03 24.83
CA TYR A 40 8.88 -146.48 23.68
C TYR A 40 8.18 -146.15 22.35
N LYS A 41 6.85 -146.27 22.26
CA LYS A 41 6.07 -145.85 21.08
C LYS A 41 6.14 -144.34 20.86
N LEU A 42 6.09 -143.55 21.93
CA LEU A 42 6.25 -142.09 21.90
C LEU A 42 7.65 -141.71 21.39
N GLU A 43 8.70 -142.32 21.92
CA GLU A 43 10.08 -142.13 21.47
C GLU A 43 10.22 -142.43 19.97
N LYS A 44 9.68 -143.57 19.54
CA LYS A 44 9.72 -144.01 18.13
C LYS A 44 8.90 -143.10 17.21
N SER A 45 7.82 -142.49 17.70
CA SER A 45 7.01 -141.55 16.92
C SER A 45 7.70 -140.20 16.70
N ARG A 46 8.53 -139.76 17.65
CA ARG A 46 9.37 -138.55 17.52
C ARG A 46 10.48 -138.73 16.49
N GLU A 47 11.05 -139.93 16.37
CA GLU A 47 12.06 -140.22 15.35
C GLU A 47 11.46 -140.18 13.92
N ILE A 48 10.17 -140.47 13.75
CA ILE A 48 9.51 -140.55 12.43
C ILE A 48 9.03 -139.18 11.93
N SER A 49 8.76 -138.22 12.81
CA SER A 49 8.17 -136.90 12.46
C SER A 49 9.19 -135.76 12.34
N HIS A 50 10.45 -136.07 12.02
CA HIS A 50 11.51 -135.04 11.90
C HIS A 50 11.31 -134.06 10.74
N PHE A 51 10.46 -134.40 9.76
CA PHE A 51 10.24 -133.61 8.55
C PHE A 51 9.34 -132.37 8.78
N ASP A 52 8.37 -132.43 9.71
CA ASP A 52 7.40 -131.34 9.94
C ASP A 52 7.94 -130.23 10.85
N TYR A 53 8.92 -130.53 11.71
CA TYR A 53 9.43 -129.58 12.71
C TYR A 53 10.33 -128.50 12.08
N THR A 54 11.09 -128.86 11.05
CA THR A 54 11.98 -127.95 10.31
C THR A 54 11.20 -126.85 9.59
N ASP A 55 10.09 -127.21 8.92
CA ASP A 55 9.27 -126.25 8.17
C ASP A 55 8.53 -125.28 9.10
N ILE A 56 8.06 -125.76 10.25
CA ILE A 56 7.42 -124.93 11.29
C ILE A 56 8.43 -123.94 11.90
N ASP A 57 9.66 -124.36 12.18
CA ASP A 57 10.70 -123.46 12.68
C ASP A 57 11.08 -122.41 11.63
N GLU A 58 11.18 -122.79 10.36
CA GLU A 58 11.42 -121.85 9.26
C GLU A 58 10.28 -120.82 9.12
N LEU A 59 9.01 -121.25 9.19
CA LEU A 59 7.85 -120.36 9.20
C LEU A 59 7.87 -119.40 10.40
N GLN A 60 8.24 -119.86 11.58
CA GLN A 60 8.39 -118.99 12.76
C GLN A 60 9.52 -117.98 12.59
N ARG A 61 10.65 -118.37 11.99
CA ARG A 61 11.75 -117.44 11.67
C ARG A 61 11.29 -116.38 10.67
N LEU A 62 10.56 -116.77 9.63
CA LEU A 62 9.99 -115.84 8.65
C LEU A 62 8.98 -114.89 9.29
N LEU A 63 8.08 -115.39 10.16
CA LEU A 63 7.11 -114.56 10.88
C LEU A 63 7.81 -113.54 11.80
N LYS A 64 8.83 -113.96 12.57
CA LYS A 64 9.65 -113.06 13.39
C LYS A 64 10.35 -112.00 12.54
N ARG A 65 10.82 -112.37 11.34
CA ARG A 65 11.43 -111.42 10.39
C ARG A 65 10.40 -110.42 9.87
N ILE A 66 9.19 -110.86 9.51
CA ILE A 66 8.10 -109.99 9.08
C ILE A 66 7.71 -109.02 10.20
N GLN A 67 7.56 -109.50 11.45
CA GLN A 67 7.27 -108.65 12.60
C GLN A 67 8.37 -107.60 12.82
N LYS A 68 9.65 -107.99 12.74
CA LYS A 68 10.78 -107.04 12.82
C LYS A 68 10.75 -106.01 11.69
N LEU A 69 10.44 -106.43 10.46
CA LEU A 69 10.30 -105.50 9.33
C LEU A 69 9.15 -104.52 9.55
N TYR A 70 8.02 -104.98 10.11
CA TYR A 70 6.88 -104.13 10.41
C TYR A 70 7.20 -103.12 11.53
N LEU A 71 7.83 -103.56 12.61
CA LEU A 71 8.33 -102.67 13.67
C LEU A 71 9.29 -101.62 13.10
N ASN A 72 10.28 -102.02 12.31
CA ASN A 72 11.19 -101.08 11.66
C ASN A 72 10.48 -100.10 10.72
N LEU A 73 9.42 -100.54 10.02
CA LEU A 73 8.62 -99.67 9.16
C LEU A 73 7.82 -98.66 10.00
N HIS A 74 7.26 -99.11 11.12
CA HIS A 74 6.53 -98.27 12.07
C HIS A 74 7.45 -97.21 12.67
N ASP A 75 8.62 -97.60 13.19
CA ASP A 75 9.60 -96.68 13.77
C ASP A 75 10.05 -95.63 12.75
N LYS A 76 10.29 -96.05 11.50
CA LYS A 76 10.60 -95.11 10.40
C LYS A 76 9.45 -94.15 10.12
N ALA A 77 8.21 -94.64 10.10
CA ALA A 77 7.04 -93.80 9.88
C ALA A 77 6.84 -92.80 11.03
N GLU A 78 7.10 -93.22 12.26
CA GLU A 78 7.04 -92.35 13.44
C GLU A 78 8.10 -91.25 13.39
N VAL A 79 9.35 -91.59 13.05
CA VAL A 79 10.42 -90.60 12.83
C VAL A 79 10.02 -89.58 11.77
N ILE A 80 9.52 -90.04 10.61
CA ILE A 80 9.05 -89.15 9.53
C ILE A 80 7.91 -88.24 10.01
N LEU A 81 6.95 -88.77 10.76
CA LEU A 81 5.84 -87.99 11.30
C LEU A 81 6.32 -86.91 12.28
N VAL A 82 7.26 -87.24 13.16
CA VAL A 82 7.85 -86.28 14.11
C VAL A 82 8.64 -85.19 13.36
N GLU A 83 9.43 -85.57 12.36
CA GLU A 83 10.16 -84.61 11.50
C GLU A 83 9.20 -83.66 10.79
N HIS A 84 8.14 -84.18 10.15
CA HIS A 84 7.12 -83.36 9.50
C HIS A 84 6.42 -82.43 10.50
N LYS A 85 6.03 -82.93 11.67
CA LYS A 85 5.38 -82.12 12.70
C LYS A 85 6.29 -80.97 13.15
N ASN A 86 7.57 -81.25 13.41
CA ASN A 86 8.54 -80.24 13.77
C ASN A 86 8.73 -79.20 12.67
N LEU A 87 8.79 -79.64 11.41
CA LEU A 87 8.95 -78.77 10.24
C LEU A 87 7.72 -77.87 10.00
N TYR A 88 6.51 -78.37 10.25
CA TYR A 88 5.30 -77.54 10.24
C TYR A 88 5.28 -76.57 11.42
N GLN A 89 5.69 -77.00 12.60
CA GLN A 89 5.71 -76.15 13.79
C GLN A 89 6.70 -74.99 13.65
N THR A 90 7.91 -75.24 13.12
CA THR A 90 8.87 -74.19 12.82
C THR A 90 8.34 -73.24 11.75
N ASN A 91 7.76 -73.75 10.65
CA ASN A 91 7.14 -72.91 9.63
C ASN A 91 5.99 -72.05 10.16
N ILE A 92 5.13 -72.59 11.03
CA ILE A 92 4.06 -71.82 11.66
C ILE A 92 4.66 -70.72 12.54
N SER A 93 5.62 -71.05 13.40
CA SER A 93 6.26 -70.06 14.28
C SER A 93 6.91 -68.92 13.49
N ALA A 94 7.63 -69.22 12.40
CA ALA A 94 8.25 -68.21 11.55
C ALA A 94 7.21 -67.34 10.82
N LYS A 95 6.09 -67.91 10.39
CA LYS A 95 4.98 -67.13 9.80
C LYS A 95 4.31 -66.25 10.85
N THR A 96 4.11 -66.73 12.06
CA THR A 96 3.51 -65.95 13.16
C THR A 96 4.39 -64.76 13.54
N THR A 97 5.70 -64.94 13.68
CA THR A 97 6.63 -63.82 13.94
C THR A 97 6.60 -62.79 12.81
N THR A 98 6.58 -63.26 11.55
CA THR A 98 6.48 -62.36 10.39
C THR A 98 5.16 -61.56 10.39
N ILE A 99 4.05 -62.17 10.80
CA ILE A 99 2.75 -61.49 10.92
C ILE A 99 2.79 -60.44 12.03
N GLU A 100 3.39 -60.75 13.18
CA GLU A 100 3.55 -59.80 14.29
C GLU A 100 4.43 -58.60 13.89
N GLU A 101 5.55 -58.83 13.20
CA GLU A 101 6.40 -57.78 12.67
C GLU A 101 5.64 -56.86 11.70
N LYS A 102 4.87 -57.44 10.77
CA LYS A 102 4.05 -56.66 9.82
C LYS A 102 2.95 -55.89 10.53
N ASN A 103 2.29 -56.47 11.53
CA ASN A 103 1.25 -55.78 12.30
C ASN A 103 1.83 -54.61 13.10
N ASN A 104 3.04 -54.77 13.67
CA ASN A 104 3.73 -53.67 14.35
C ASN A 104 4.11 -52.56 13.37
N LEU A 105 4.55 -52.91 12.15
CA LEU A 105 4.83 -51.94 11.11
C LEU A 105 3.57 -51.16 10.70
N ILE A 106 2.44 -51.84 10.50
CA ILE A 106 1.15 -51.21 10.15
C ILE A 106 0.74 -50.21 11.24
N LYS A 107 0.78 -50.60 12.52
CA LYS A 107 0.46 -49.70 13.64
C LYS A 107 1.36 -48.47 13.69
N ASN A 108 2.66 -48.65 13.43
CA ASN A 108 3.61 -47.52 13.39
C ASN A 108 3.29 -46.58 12.21
N LEU A 109 2.98 -47.13 11.03
CA LEU A 109 2.58 -46.34 9.87
C LEU A 109 1.27 -45.58 10.11
N GLU A 110 0.27 -46.21 10.73
CA GLU A 110 -1.00 -45.56 11.12
C GLU A 110 -0.75 -44.39 12.07
N PHE A 111 0.09 -44.56 13.08
CA PHE A 111 0.47 -43.50 14.01
C PHE A 111 1.15 -42.33 13.30
N GLN A 112 2.09 -42.61 12.39
CA GLN A 112 2.76 -41.57 11.59
C GLN A 112 1.79 -40.85 10.65
N LEU A 113 0.78 -41.54 10.14
CA LEU A 113 -0.24 -40.96 9.26
C LEU A 113 -1.10 -39.96 10.02
N LEU A 114 -1.60 -40.34 11.21
CA LEU A 114 -2.36 -39.45 12.09
C LEU A 114 -1.56 -38.21 12.50
N ALA A 115 -0.29 -38.39 12.88
CA ALA A 115 0.58 -37.26 13.23
C ALA A 115 0.78 -36.29 12.05
N LYS A 116 0.88 -36.81 10.82
CA LYS A 116 0.97 -35.95 9.62
C LYS A 116 -0.34 -35.24 9.31
N GLU A 117 -1.48 -35.89 9.50
CA GLU A 117 -2.79 -35.27 9.31
C GLU A 117 -3.02 -34.09 10.27
N GLU A 118 -2.58 -34.23 11.53
CA GLU A 118 -2.64 -33.16 12.52
C GLU A 118 -1.77 -31.95 12.11
N ILE A 119 -0.54 -32.21 11.64
CA ILE A 119 0.34 -31.15 11.11
C ILE A 119 -0.28 -30.46 9.90
N ILE A 120 -0.89 -31.22 8.97
CA ILE A 120 -1.56 -30.65 7.79
C ILE A 120 -2.75 -29.77 8.22
N ALA A 121 -3.54 -30.20 9.20
CA ALA A 121 -4.65 -29.42 9.72
C ALA A 121 -4.16 -28.10 10.35
N GLU A 122 -3.08 -28.14 11.14
CA GLU A 122 -2.47 -26.94 11.73
C GLU A 122 -1.96 -25.98 10.65
N GLN A 123 -1.26 -26.49 9.63
CA GLN A 123 -0.76 -25.70 8.50
C GLN A 123 -1.88 -25.07 7.69
N ASN A 124 -2.97 -25.81 7.43
CA ASN A 124 -4.15 -25.28 6.75
C ASN A 124 -4.82 -24.16 7.56
N GLY A 125 -4.87 -24.29 8.89
CA GLY A 125 -5.33 -23.21 9.78
C GLY A 125 -4.50 -21.94 9.62
N LYS A 126 -3.17 -22.06 9.62
CA LYS A 126 -2.24 -20.93 9.41
C LYS A 126 -2.41 -20.30 8.03
N ILE A 127 -2.59 -21.10 6.98
CA ILE A 127 -2.83 -20.60 5.61
C ILE A 127 -4.11 -19.76 5.55
N ILE A 128 -5.20 -20.23 6.18
CA ILE A 128 -6.47 -19.48 6.22
C ILE A 128 -6.29 -18.14 6.95
N GLU A 129 -5.56 -18.12 8.05
CA GLU A 129 -5.29 -16.88 8.80
C GLU A 129 -4.43 -15.90 8.01
N ILE A 130 -3.37 -16.38 7.35
CA ILE A 130 -2.52 -15.57 6.47
C ILE A 130 -3.35 -14.98 5.33
N ASN A 131 -4.21 -15.77 4.68
CA ASN A 131 -5.06 -15.29 3.59
C ASN A 131 -6.02 -14.17 4.05
N LYS A 132 -6.62 -14.30 5.24
CA LYS A 132 -7.44 -13.23 5.83
C LYS A 132 -6.63 -11.95 6.10
N ASN A 133 -5.37 -12.08 6.49
CA ASN A 133 -4.49 -10.94 6.71
C ASN A 133 -4.08 -10.27 5.40
N ILE A 134 -3.82 -11.05 4.35
CA ILE A 134 -3.56 -10.54 2.99
C ILE A 134 -4.76 -9.74 2.49
N GLU A 135 -5.99 -10.27 2.60
CA GLU A 135 -7.20 -9.58 2.17
C GLU A 135 -7.39 -8.23 2.90
N LYS A 136 -7.12 -8.18 4.21
CA LYS A 136 -7.14 -6.93 4.99
C LYS A 136 -6.07 -5.94 4.53
N LEU A 137 -4.89 -6.41 4.14
CA LEU A 137 -3.82 -5.56 3.62
C LEU A 137 -4.17 -5.01 2.24
N GLU A 138 -4.73 -5.82 1.35
CA GLU A 138 -5.21 -5.39 0.04
C GLU A 138 -6.26 -4.28 0.17
N GLN A 139 -7.24 -4.45 1.07
CA GLN A 139 -8.24 -3.41 1.35
C GLN A 139 -7.64 -2.12 1.94
N ARG A 140 -6.52 -2.20 2.66
CA ARG A 140 -5.80 -1.00 3.12
C ARG A 140 -5.05 -0.33 1.97
N CYS A 141 -4.39 -1.11 1.12
CA CYS A 141 -3.67 -0.60 -0.05
C CYS A 141 -4.61 0.13 -1.03
N THR A 142 -5.80 -0.42 -1.29
CA THR A 142 -6.79 0.26 -2.14
C THR A 142 -7.22 1.60 -1.56
N LYS A 143 -7.54 1.66 -0.25
CA LYS A 143 -7.86 2.92 0.44
C LYS A 143 -6.74 3.95 0.36
N TYR A 144 -5.48 3.54 0.54
CA TYR A 144 -4.34 4.44 0.39
C TYR A 144 -4.17 4.93 -1.05
N ASN A 145 -4.39 4.07 -2.04
CA ASN A 145 -4.36 4.46 -3.45
C ASN A 145 -5.45 5.49 -3.79
N ASP A 146 -6.65 5.34 -3.23
CA ASP A 146 -7.73 6.31 -3.42
C ASP A 146 -7.39 7.67 -2.79
N ILE A 147 -6.86 7.67 -1.55
CA ILE A 147 -6.44 8.90 -0.86
C ILE A 147 -5.29 9.59 -1.62
N THR A 148 -4.32 8.83 -2.10
CA THR A 148 -3.20 9.40 -2.89
C THR A 148 -3.67 9.97 -4.22
N ALA A 149 -4.62 9.33 -4.90
CA ALA A 149 -5.23 9.88 -6.10
C ALA A 149 -5.96 11.21 -5.80
N GLU A 150 -6.76 11.24 -4.72
CA GLU A 150 -7.52 12.44 -4.32
C GLU A 150 -6.59 13.60 -3.94
N THR A 151 -5.59 13.36 -3.09
CA THR A 151 -4.60 14.37 -2.68
C THR A 151 -3.78 14.88 -3.87
N THR A 152 -3.47 14.02 -4.85
CA THR A 152 -2.80 14.44 -6.08
C THR A 152 -3.67 15.39 -6.91
N ILE A 153 -4.99 15.15 -6.97
CA ILE A 153 -5.93 16.04 -7.66
C ILE A 153 -6.03 17.38 -6.92
N GLN A 154 -6.11 17.36 -5.58
CA GLN A 154 -6.15 18.57 -4.76
C GLN A 154 -4.88 19.41 -4.96
N LEU A 155 -3.69 18.79 -4.89
CA LEU A 155 -2.41 19.47 -5.16
C LEU A 155 -2.35 20.12 -6.54
N LYS A 156 -2.89 19.48 -7.58
CA LYS A 156 -2.96 20.08 -8.92
C LYS A 156 -3.85 21.32 -8.94
N LYS A 157 -5.00 21.31 -8.24
CA LYS A 157 -5.89 22.46 -8.12
C LYS A 157 -5.23 23.61 -7.37
N GLU A 158 -4.57 23.32 -6.25
CA GLU A 158 -3.85 24.33 -5.47
C GLU A 158 -2.70 24.96 -6.24
N ARG A 159 -1.92 24.17 -6.99
CA ARG A 159 -0.86 24.69 -7.86
C ARG A 159 -1.41 25.64 -8.94
N LEU A 160 -2.54 25.28 -9.56
CA LEU A 160 -3.19 26.15 -10.55
C LEU A 160 -3.66 27.45 -9.90
N LEU A 161 -4.21 27.38 -8.68
CA LEU A 161 -4.63 28.57 -7.94
C LEU A 161 -3.43 29.45 -7.57
N SER A 162 -2.34 28.87 -7.06
CA SER A 162 -1.10 29.59 -6.74
C SER A 162 -0.57 30.34 -7.96
N SER A 163 -0.49 29.67 -9.12
CA SER A 163 -0.07 30.30 -10.37
C SER A 163 -0.93 31.50 -10.77
N LYS A 164 -2.26 31.42 -10.57
CA LYS A 164 -3.16 32.55 -10.85
C LYS A 164 -2.96 33.71 -9.87
N LEU A 165 -2.76 33.40 -8.59
CA LEU A 165 -2.48 34.41 -7.57
C LEU A 165 -1.13 35.09 -7.81
N GLU A 166 -0.11 34.35 -8.26
CA GLU A 166 1.19 34.90 -8.65
C GLU A 166 1.06 35.87 -9.84
N GLU A 167 0.28 35.51 -10.88
CA GLU A 167 -0.02 36.41 -11.99
C GLU A 167 -0.76 37.67 -11.53
N GLU A 168 -1.71 37.54 -10.61
CA GLU A 168 -2.45 38.67 -10.04
C GLU A 168 -1.54 39.60 -9.22
N ILE A 169 -0.63 39.04 -8.43
CA ILE A 169 0.39 39.82 -7.70
C ILE A 169 1.26 40.62 -8.68
N ILE A 170 1.72 40.02 -9.77
CA ILE A 170 2.52 40.71 -10.80
C ILE A 170 1.72 41.86 -11.43
N ASN A 171 0.44 41.62 -11.75
CA ASN A 171 -0.44 42.65 -12.31
C ASN A 171 -0.67 43.80 -11.32
N LEU A 172 -0.91 43.49 -10.05
CA LEU A 172 -1.08 44.50 -8.99
C LEU A 172 0.21 45.31 -8.79
N GLN A 173 1.38 44.68 -8.80
CA GLN A 173 2.66 45.38 -8.74
C GLN A 173 2.84 46.36 -9.91
N LYS A 174 2.46 45.94 -11.13
CA LYS A 174 2.49 46.82 -12.30
C LYS A 174 1.52 48.00 -12.18
N ASN A 175 0.34 47.77 -11.62
CA ASN A 175 -0.62 48.85 -11.37
C ASN A 175 -0.09 49.83 -10.31
N ILE A 176 0.55 49.33 -9.25
CA ILE A 176 1.18 50.17 -8.22
C ILE A 176 2.24 51.08 -8.84
N THR A 177 3.17 50.54 -9.63
CA THR A 177 4.21 51.36 -10.27
C THR A 177 3.62 52.40 -11.24
N GLN A 178 2.55 52.05 -11.97
CA GLN A 178 1.82 53.03 -12.79
C GLN A 178 1.19 54.13 -11.95
N THR A 179 0.57 53.80 -10.81
CA THR A 179 -0.02 54.80 -9.92
C THR A 179 1.04 55.70 -9.29
N GLU A 180 2.22 55.18 -8.95
CA GLU A 180 3.35 55.97 -8.48
C GLU A 180 3.83 56.96 -9.56
N HIS A 181 3.97 56.51 -10.80
CA HIS A 181 4.30 57.38 -11.93
C HIS A 181 3.27 58.50 -12.13
N LEU A 182 1.97 58.17 -12.14
CA LEU A 182 0.90 59.17 -12.25
C LEU A 182 0.89 60.16 -11.08
N THR A 183 1.27 59.70 -9.88
CA THR A 183 1.37 60.57 -8.70
C THR A 183 2.49 61.60 -8.88
N ILE A 184 3.65 61.18 -9.39
CA ILE A 184 4.77 62.07 -9.72
C ILE A 184 4.36 63.07 -10.81
N GLU A 185 3.69 62.63 -11.88
CA GLU A 185 3.19 63.52 -12.94
C GLU A 185 2.19 64.55 -12.40
N LEU A 186 1.28 64.14 -11.52
CA LEU A 186 0.33 65.03 -10.85
C LEU A 186 1.05 66.10 -10.01
N GLU A 187 2.10 65.72 -9.27
CA GLU A 187 2.90 66.66 -8.50
C GLU A 187 3.62 67.66 -9.41
N GLN A 188 4.21 67.21 -10.52
CA GLN A 188 4.85 68.07 -11.51
C GLN A 188 3.85 69.06 -12.13
N CYS A 189 2.66 68.60 -12.52
CA CYS A 189 1.59 69.47 -13.02
C CYS A 189 1.12 70.47 -11.96
N LYS A 190 1.02 70.08 -10.68
CA LYS A 190 0.68 70.99 -9.59
C LYS A 190 1.73 72.09 -9.41
N LEU A 191 3.01 71.73 -9.43
CA LEU A 191 4.12 72.70 -9.35
C LEU A 191 4.11 73.65 -10.54
N ALA A 192 3.90 73.14 -11.76
CA ALA A 192 3.78 73.96 -12.95
C ALA A 192 2.59 74.93 -12.87
N ASN A 193 1.42 74.45 -12.42
CA ASN A 193 0.25 75.30 -12.20
C ASN A 193 0.50 76.37 -11.15
N GLN A 194 1.18 76.05 -10.03
CA GLN A 194 1.57 77.05 -9.04
C GLN A 194 2.48 78.12 -9.64
N GLY A 195 3.47 77.73 -10.45
CA GLY A 195 4.33 78.67 -11.17
C GLY A 195 3.56 79.59 -12.13
N LEU A 196 2.57 79.04 -12.85
CA LEU A 196 1.69 79.83 -13.71
C LEU A 196 0.81 80.80 -12.92
N ILE A 197 0.28 80.39 -11.76
CA ILE A 197 -0.49 81.25 -10.86
C ILE A 197 0.37 82.43 -10.38
N SER A 198 1.57 82.17 -9.86
CA SER A 198 2.47 83.24 -9.40
C SER A 198 2.80 84.22 -10.51
N LYS A 199 3.04 83.73 -11.74
CA LYS A 199 3.30 84.58 -12.91
C LYS A 199 2.06 85.40 -13.30
N GLN A 200 0.87 84.81 -13.20
CA GLN A 200 -0.38 85.53 -13.46
C GLN A 200 -0.62 86.63 -12.43
N GLU A 201 -0.30 86.39 -11.15
CA GLU A 201 -0.39 87.39 -10.09
C GLU A 201 0.59 88.55 -10.30
N GLU A 202 1.84 88.25 -10.65
CA GLU A 202 2.87 89.24 -11.02
C GLU A 202 2.40 90.11 -12.20
N GLN A 203 1.96 89.49 -13.28
CA GLN A 203 1.43 90.21 -14.45
C GLN A 203 0.19 91.04 -14.11
N SER A 204 -0.69 90.55 -13.22
CA SER A 204 -1.87 91.28 -12.78
C SER A 204 -1.49 92.52 -11.97
N SER A 205 -0.48 92.41 -11.12
CA SER A 205 0.11 93.52 -10.38
C SER A 205 0.73 94.57 -11.33
N ASP A 206 1.56 94.13 -12.27
CA ASP A 206 2.16 95.02 -13.28
C ASP A 206 1.08 95.75 -14.10
N MET A 207 0.06 95.03 -14.54
CA MET A 207 -1.08 95.60 -15.25
C MET A 207 -1.83 96.63 -14.40
N TRP A 208 -1.96 96.39 -13.10
CA TRP A 208 -2.59 97.35 -12.18
C TRP A 208 -1.75 98.63 -12.05
N PHE A 209 -0.42 98.52 -11.89
CA PHE A 209 0.49 99.68 -11.85
C PHE A 209 0.43 100.47 -13.16
N LEU A 210 0.51 99.81 -14.32
CA LEU A 210 0.43 100.45 -15.63
C LEU A 210 -0.92 101.13 -15.87
N ARG A 211 -2.03 100.54 -15.40
CA ARG A 211 -3.35 101.19 -15.45
C ARG A 211 -3.37 102.45 -14.59
N ARG A 212 -2.83 102.39 -13.38
CA ARG A 212 -2.78 103.53 -12.46
C ARG A 212 -1.91 104.67 -13.00
N GLU A 213 -0.78 104.35 -13.61
CA GLU A 213 0.07 105.33 -14.27
C GLU A 213 -0.62 105.96 -15.49
N ASN A 214 -1.31 105.16 -16.31
CA ASN A 214 -2.13 105.67 -17.41
C ASN A 214 -3.24 106.62 -16.94
N GLU A 215 -3.93 106.29 -15.83
CA GLU A 215 -4.93 107.18 -15.22
C GLU A 215 -4.28 108.50 -14.80
N LYS A 216 -3.15 108.46 -14.09
CA LYS A 216 -2.42 109.66 -13.67
C LYS A 216 -1.99 110.52 -14.87
N LEU A 217 -1.48 109.90 -15.94
CA LEU A 217 -1.10 110.60 -17.17
C LEU A 217 -2.32 111.21 -17.87
N LYS A 218 -3.48 110.53 -17.87
CA LYS A 218 -4.74 111.08 -18.38
C LYS A 218 -5.21 112.28 -17.56
N ASP A 219 -5.15 112.20 -16.23
CA ASP A 219 -5.51 113.31 -15.34
C ASP A 219 -4.57 114.50 -15.53
N GLN A 220 -3.27 114.26 -15.68
CA GLN A 220 -2.31 115.30 -16.03
C GLN A 220 -2.62 115.93 -17.39
N LEU A 221 -2.87 115.12 -18.41
CA LEU A 221 -3.18 115.59 -19.76
C LEU A 221 -4.47 116.43 -19.78
N THR A 222 -5.51 115.99 -19.08
CA THR A 222 -6.76 116.76 -18.96
C THR A 222 -6.54 118.07 -18.19
N SER A 223 -5.75 118.06 -17.11
CA SER A 223 -5.41 119.30 -16.38
C SER A 223 -4.63 120.30 -17.24
N LEU A 224 -3.66 119.83 -18.03
CA LEU A 224 -2.90 120.63 -19.00
C LEU A 224 -3.80 121.17 -20.11
N GLN A 225 -4.73 120.37 -20.62
CA GLN A 225 -5.73 120.83 -21.60
C GLN A 225 -6.63 121.92 -21.02
N ILE A 226 -7.06 121.78 -19.76
CA ILE A 226 -7.85 122.82 -19.07
C ILE A 226 -7.01 124.09 -18.88
N GLN A 227 -5.78 123.97 -18.39
CA GLN A 227 -4.85 125.09 -18.22
C GLN A 227 -4.62 125.83 -19.54
N HIS A 228 -4.24 125.12 -20.59
CA HIS A 228 -4.04 125.69 -21.92
C HIS A 228 -5.32 126.37 -22.43
N LYS A 229 -6.50 125.76 -22.23
CA LYS A 229 -7.79 126.38 -22.60
C LYS A 229 -8.04 127.67 -21.81
N THR A 230 -7.77 127.69 -20.50
CA THR A 230 -7.93 128.88 -19.67
C THR A 230 -6.95 130.00 -20.03
N GLU A 231 -5.69 129.66 -20.31
CA GLU A 231 -4.68 130.60 -20.81
C GLU A 231 -5.12 131.18 -22.15
N LEU A 232 -5.59 130.34 -23.07
CA LEU A 232 -6.09 130.77 -24.37
C LEU A 232 -7.28 131.72 -24.22
N THR A 233 -8.25 131.41 -23.34
CA THR A 233 -9.35 132.34 -23.05
C THR A 233 -8.87 133.66 -22.43
N ASN A 234 -7.93 133.61 -21.50
CA ASN A 234 -7.38 134.82 -20.86
C ASN A 234 -6.63 135.69 -21.88
N LEU A 235 -5.83 135.08 -22.75
CA LEU A 235 -5.11 135.76 -23.81
C LEU A 235 -6.09 136.39 -24.81
N THR A 236 -7.16 135.65 -25.16
CA THR A 236 -8.23 136.16 -26.04
C THR A 236 -8.93 137.35 -25.40
N GLN A 237 -9.29 137.26 -24.12
CA GLN A 237 -9.89 138.37 -23.36
C GLN A 237 -8.94 139.58 -23.24
N GLN A 238 -7.64 139.36 -23.04
CA GLN A 238 -6.64 140.43 -23.04
C GLN A 238 -6.56 141.11 -24.41
N TYR A 239 -6.54 140.35 -25.50
CA TYR A 239 -6.58 140.88 -26.86
C TYR A 239 -7.89 141.66 -27.13
N GLU A 240 -9.04 141.16 -26.67
CA GLU A 240 -10.34 141.86 -26.75
C GLU A 240 -10.35 143.16 -25.94
N LEU A 241 -9.72 143.18 -24.77
CA LEU A 241 -9.58 144.39 -23.96
C LEU A 241 -8.62 145.39 -24.59
N GLN A 242 -7.49 144.94 -25.14
CA GLN A 242 -6.57 145.80 -25.89
C GLN A 242 -7.24 146.42 -27.11
N THR A 243 -8.01 145.63 -27.87
CA THR A 243 -8.76 146.15 -29.03
C THR A 243 -9.88 147.11 -28.61
N LYS A 244 -10.58 146.86 -27.49
CA LYS A 244 -11.52 147.84 -26.92
C LYS A 244 -10.83 149.13 -26.48
N ASN A 245 -9.67 149.03 -25.84
CA ASN A 245 -8.89 150.19 -25.42
C ASN A 245 -8.39 151.00 -26.61
N THR A 246 -7.85 150.37 -27.66
CA THR A 246 -7.45 151.11 -28.88
C THR A 246 -8.64 151.75 -29.58
N ILE A 247 -9.82 151.10 -29.60
CA ILE A 247 -11.06 151.73 -30.10
C ILE A 247 -11.47 152.93 -29.22
N LEU A 248 -11.34 152.83 -27.89
CA LEU A 248 -11.63 153.93 -26.97
C LEU A 248 -10.64 155.09 -27.13
N GLU A 249 -9.35 154.81 -27.28
CA GLU A 249 -8.32 155.79 -27.58
C GLU A 249 -8.63 156.50 -28.89
N GLN A 250 -8.94 155.76 -29.96
CA GLN A 250 -9.37 156.34 -31.23
C GLN A 250 -10.65 157.18 -31.07
N LYS A 251 -11.64 156.73 -30.29
CA LYS A 251 -12.85 157.50 -30.00
C LYS A 251 -12.56 158.79 -29.25
N LEU A 252 -11.67 158.76 -28.26
CA LEU A 252 -11.22 159.95 -27.54
C LEU A 252 -10.49 160.90 -28.48
N GLU A 253 -9.60 160.39 -29.34
CA GLU A 253 -8.89 161.16 -30.34
C GLU A 253 -9.85 161.83 -31.34
N PHE A 254 -10.89 161.11 -31.77
CA PHE A 254 -11.98 161.67 -32.58
C PHE A 254 -12.80 162.73 -31.82
N ASN A 255 -13.04 162.53 -30.53
CA ASN A 255 -13.76 163.51 -29.70
C ASN A 255 -12.95 164.79 -29.49
N SER A 256 -11.64 164.67 -29.23
CA SER A 256 -10.73 165.81 -29.15
C SER A 256 -10.64 166.57 -30.48
N ARG A 257 -10.64 165.85 -31.61
CA ARG A 257 -10.77 166.47 -32.94
C ARG A 257 -12.11 167.16 -33.15
N LEU A 258 -13.21 166.57 -32.68
CA LEU A 258 -14.54 167.19 -32.73
C LEU A 258 -14.62 168.44 -31.87
N GLU A 259 -13.99 168.46 -30.70
CA GLU A 259 -13.88 169.66 -29.85
C GLU A 259 -13.07 170.76 -30.52
N LEU A 260 -11.92 170.42 -31.12
CA LEU A 260 -11.13 171.34 -31.94
C LEU A 260 -11.94 171.96 -33.09
N ILE A 261 -12.72 171.15 -33.81
CA ILE A 261 -13.59 171.63 -34.89
C ILE A 261 -14.73 172.50 -34.33
N LYS A 262 -15.28 172.19 -33.15
CA LYS A 262 -16.29 173.03 -32.49
C LYS A 262 -15.72 174.37 -32.03
N GLU A 263 -14.50 174.40 -31.52
CA GLU A 263 -13.76 175.63 -31.18
C GLU A 263 -13.48 176.46 -32.43
N GLU A 264 -13.05 175.84 -33.53
CA GLU A 264 -12.90 176.52 -34.82
C GLU A 264 -14.23 177.10 -35.32
N HIS A 265 -15.34 176.37 -35.14
CA HIS A 265 -16.67 176.85 -35.52
C HIS A 265 -17.17 178.02 -34.64
N THR A 266 -16.77 178.08 -33.37
CA THR A 266 -17.10 179.19 -32.46
C THR A 266 -16.30 180.45 -32.82
N ILE A 267 -15.02 180.28 -33.17
CA ILE A 267 -14.15 181.37 -33.67
C ILE A 267 -14.71 181.94 -34.99
N ILE A 268 -15.25 181.11 -35.89
CA ILE A 268 -15.87 181.56 -37.14
C ILE A 268 -17.19 182.32 -36.88
N ILE A 269 -17.99 181.92 -35.89
CA ILE A 269 -19.25 182.61 -35.53
C ILE A 269 -18.96 183.96 -34.86
N GLU A 270 -17.95 184.05 -33.99
CA GLU A 270 -17.52 185.33 -33.40
C GLU A 270 -16.90 186.29 -34.42
N ALA A 271 -16.20 185.76 -35.44
CA ALA A 271 -15.67 186.54 -36.55
C ALA A 271 -16.76 187.07 -37.50
N LEU A 272 -17.88 186.34 -37.66
CA LEU A 272 -19.03 186.78 -38.47
C LEU A 272 -19.85 187.87 -37.77
N ASN A 273 -20.04 187.78 -36.45
CA ASN A 273 -20.78 188.81 -35.70
C ASN A 273 -20.01 190.13 -35.58
N LYS A 274 -18.67 190.11 -35.57
CA LYS A 274 -17.83 191.33 -35.56
C LYS A 274 -17.81 192.12 -36.88
N LYS A 275 -18.33 191.57 -37.98
CA LYS A 275 -18.39 192.25 -39.30
C LYS A 275 -19.78 192.78 -39.67
N LEU A 276 -20.79 192.60 -38.83
CA LEU A 276 -22.17 193.03 -39.09
C LEU A 276 -22.60 194.31 -38.34
N ASP A 277 -21.73 194.88 -37.51
CA ASP A 277 -21.99 196.10 -36.71
C ASP A 277 -21.09 197.31 -37.08
N ASN A 278 -20.53 197.36 -38.29
CA ASN A 278 -19.95 198.58 -38.91
C ASN A 278 -19.99 198.53 -40.44
#